data_AF-A0A843KQX7-F1
#
_entry.id   AF-A0A843KQX7-F1
#
_cell.length_a   1.000
_cell.length_b   1.000
_cell.length_c   1.000
_cell.angle_alpha   90.00
_cell.angle_beta   90.00
_cell.angle_gamma   90.00
#
_symmetry.space_group_name_H-M   'P 1'
#
loop_
_entity.id
_entity.type
_entity.pdbx_description
1 polymer ?
#
loop_
_entity_poly.entity_id
_entity_poly.type
_entity_poly.pdbx_seq_one_letter_code
_entity_poly.pdbx_strand_id
1 'polypeptide(L)'
;MSDDKTGSFGLFKKYLANKRIFKNREVLRHNYRPQFLPHRKPQIDELASILAPALTNETPSNILIYGKTGTGKTASVRYVGAELENASALAGTKCRVVHLNCEVIDTQYRVLAQIANSLDDLDAHPSDSARNLIPMTGWPTDQVYT
;
A
#
# COMPACT_ATOMS: atom_id res chain seq x y z
N MET A 1 -34.53 11.58 43.05
CA MET A 1 -34.52 11.76 41.58
C MET A 1 -33.11 12.18 41.21
N SER A 2 -32.26 11.22 40.89
CA SER A 2 -30.84 11.47 40.57
C SER A 2 -30.56 10.69 39.30
N ASP A 3 -30.41 11.45 38.22
CA ASP A 3 -30.27 11.00 36.85
C ASP A 3 -29.16 9.96 36.68
N ASP A 4 -29.57 8.77 36.26
CA ASP A 4 -28.71 7.69 35.83
C ASP A 4 -28.14 8.03 34.45
N LYS A 5 -27.13 8.90 34.41
CA LYS A 5 -26.28 9.11 33.22
C LYS A 5 -25.26 7.98 33.10
N THR A 6 -25.74 6.74 33.01
CA THR A 6 -24.89 5.59 32.66
C THR A 6 -24.69 5.59 31.15
N GLY A 7 -23.58 6.18 30.72
CA GLY A 7 -23.16 6.21 29.32
C GLY A 7 -23.15 4.81 28.69
N SER A 8 -23.70 4.75 27.48
CA SER A 8 -23.81 3.61 26.57
C SER A 8 -22.57 2.70 26.48
N PHE A 9 -22.37 1.84 27.47
CA PHE A 9 -21.37 0.75 27.45
C PHE A 9 -22.03 -0.65 27.47
N GLY A 10 -23.36 -0.70 27.56
CA GLY A 10 -24.13 -1.94 27.83
C GLY A 10 -23.95 -3.05 26.81
N LEU A 11 -23.77 -2.71 25.53
CA LEU A 11 -23.64 -3.72 24.46
C LEU A 11 -22.24 -4.37 24.43
N PHE A 12 -21.20 -3.59 24.68
CA PHE A 12 -19.81 -4.01 24.42
C PHE A 12 -19.05 -4.48 25.67
N LYS A 13 -19.59 -4.23 26.87
CA LYS A 13 -18.98 -4.60 28.16
C LYS A 13 -18.63 -6.09 28.23
N LYS A 14 -19.50 -6.98 27.71
CA LYS A 14 -19.27 -8.43 27.67
C LYS A 14 -18.10 -8.86 26.76
N TYR A 15 -17.78 -8.08 25.73
CA TYR A 15 -16.68 -8.38 24.80
C TYR A 15 -15.34 -7.80 25.27
N LEU A 16 -15.37 -6.73 26.06
CA LEU A 16 -14.19 -6.08 26.63
C LEU A 16 -13.63 -6.83 27.85
N ALA A 17 -14.49 -7.51 28.61
CA ALA A 17 -14.12 -8.21 29.85
C ALA A 17 -13.42 -9.58 29.64
N ASN A 18 -13.35 -10.09 28.41
CA ASN A 18 -12.69 -11.37 28.13
C ASN A 18 -11.16 -11.27 28.29
N LYS A 19 -10.58 -12.26 28.97
CA LYS A 19 -9.12 -12.46 29.03
C LYS A 19 -8.55 -12.56 27.61
N ARG A 20 -7.64 -11.65 27.26
CA ARG A 20 -7.01 -11.61 25.94
C ARG A 20 -5.78 -12.52 25.92
N ILE A 21 -5.77 -13.53 25.04
CA ILE A 21 -4.60 -14.39 24.78
C ILE A 21 -3.52 -13.63 23.99
N PHE A 22 -3.93 -12.74 23.09
CA PHE A 22 -3.04 -11.99 22.23
C PHE A 22 -2.76 -10.59 22.79
N LYS A 23 -1.49 -10.20 22.82
CA LYS A 23 -1.09 -8.80 23.09
C LYS A 23 -1.51 -7.88 21.94
N ASN A 24 -1.26 -8.29 20.70
CA ASN A 24 -1.69 -7.57 19.50
C ASN A 24 -2.01 -8.56 18.37
N ARG A 25 -3.29 -8.64 17.96
CA ARG A 25 -3.73 -9.53 16.86
C ARG A 25 -3.44 -8.96 15.49
N GLU A 26 -3.23 -7.65 15.37
CA GLU A 26 -3.03 -6.96 14.10
C GLU A 26 -1.76 -7.43 13.39
N VAL A 27 -0.74 -7.84 14.17
CA VAL A 27 0.52 -8.41 13.67
C VAL A 27 0.32 -9.68 12.83
N LEU A 28 -0.76 -10.41 13.06
CA LEU A 28 -1.07 -11.67 12.36
C LEU A 28 -1.89 -11.46 11.08
N ARG A 29 -2.32 -10.22 10.78
CA ARG A 29 -3.07 -9.95 9.55
C ARG A 29 -2.16 -10.04 8.33
N HIS A 30 -2.69 -10.53 7.22
CA HIS A 30 -1.99 -10.62 5.93
C HIS A 30 -1.45 -9.27 5.41
N ASN A 31 -2.04 -8.16 5.84
CA ASN A 31 -1.63 -6.81 5.47
C ASN A 31 -0.57 -6.22 6.41
N TYR A 32 -0.25 -6.88 7.51
CA TYR A 32 0.79 -6.43 8.43
C TYR A 32 2.16 -6.50 7.75
N ARG A 33 2.89 -5.40 7.81
CA ARG A 33 4.24 -5.30 7.27
C ARG A 33 5.23 -5.32 8.44
N PRO A 34 5.98 -6.41 8.64
CA PRO A 34 7.01 -6.44 9.67
C PRO A 34 8.18 -5.52 9.28
N GLN A 35 8.82 -4.90 10.28
CA GLN A 35 10.06 -4.13 10.09
C GLN A 35 11.28 -5.02 9.80
N PHE A 36 11.16 -6.34 10.03
CA PHE A 36 12.25 -7.27 9.84
C PHE A 36 11.74 -8.58 9.25
N LEU A 37 12.38 -9.03 8.17
CA LEU A 37 12.09 -10.30 7.50
C LEU A 37 13.26 -11.27 7.74
N PRO A 38 13.13 -12.20 8.69
CA PRO A 38 14.19 -13.16 8.97
C PRO A 38 14.50 -14.02 7.74
N HIS A 39 15.77 -14.38 7.56
CA HIS A 39 16.28 -15.20 6.45
C HIS A 39 16.04 -14.62 5.03
N ARG A 40 15.66 -13.35 4.92
CA ARG A 40 15.43 -12.66 3.63
C ARG A 40 16.43 -11.54 3.32
N LYS A 41 17.44 -11.34 4.17
CA LYS A 41 18.46 -10.30 3.99
C LYS A 41 19.12 -10.36 2.60
N PRO A 42 19.62 -11.50 2.11
CA PRO A 42 20.30 -11.53 0.80
C PRO A 42 19.40 -11.07 -0.35
N GLN A 43 18.12 -11.47 -0.36
CA GLN A 43 17.19 -11.04 -1.40
C GLN A 43 16.77 -9.57 -1.26
N ILE A 44 16.69 -9.06 -0.02
CA ILE A 44 16.40 -7.65 0.24
C ILE A 44 17.57 -6.79 -0.26
N ASP A 45 18.80 -7.18 0.05
CA ASP A 45 20.00 -6.45 -0.36
C ASP A 45 20.16 -6.45 -1.89
N GLU A 46 19.90 -7.60 -2.54
CA GLU A 46 19.89 -7.71 -4.00
C GLU A 46 18.85 -6.78 -4.64
N LEU A 47 17.60 -6.83 -4.18
CA LEU A 47 16.54 -5.94 -4.66
C LEU A 47 16.90 -4.46 -4.45
N ALA A 48 17.44 -4.11 -3.28
CA ALA A 48 17.85 -2.75 -2.96
C ALA A 48 18.97 -2.27 -3.89
N SER A 49 19.97 -3.10 -4.18
CA SER A 49 21.06 -2.74 -5.10
C SER A 49 20.59 -2.47 -6.53
N ILE A 50 19.60 -3.22 -7.02
CA ILE A 50 19.02 -3.02 -8.35
C ILE A 50 18.18 -1.72 -8.41
N LEU A 51 17.49 -1.40 -7.32
CA LEU A 51 16.62 -0.22 -7.23
C LEU A 51 17.34 1.06 -6.81
N ALA A 52 18.54 0.97 -6.23
CA ALA A 52 19.33 2.11 -5.77
C ALA A 52 19.51 3.25 -6.80
N PRO A 53 19.71 2.98 -8.11
CA PRO A 53 19.81 4.04 -9.12
C PRO A 53 18.58 4.97 -9.18
N ALA A 54 17.39 4.48 -8.77
CA ALA A 54 16.19 5.32 -8.71
C ALA A 54 16.36 6.51 -7.75
N LEU A 55 17.21 6.37 -6.72
CA LEU A 55 17.48 7.44 -5.76
C LEU A 55 18.35 8.56 -6.33
N THR A 56 19.08 8.32 -7.42
CA THR A 56 19.89 9.31 -8.14
C THR A 56 19.22 9.81 -9.43
N ASN A 57 17.90 9.59 -9.58
CA ASN A 57 17.13 9.87 -10.80
C ASN A 57 17.60 9.10 -12.05
N GLU A 58 18.26 7.95 -11.85
CA GLU A 58 18.58 7.02 -12.93
C GLU A 58 17.51 5.93 -13.04
N THR A 59 17.36 5.36 -14.23
CA THR A 59 16.39 4.28 -14.48
C THR A 59 16.93 2.95 -13.93
N PRO A 60 16.28 2.34 -12.91
CA PRO A 60 16.69 1.03 -12.42
C PRO A 60 16.30 -0.09 -13.40
N SER A 61 16.90 -1.27 -13.24
CA SER A 61 16.55 -2.45 -14.04
C SER A 61 15.22 -3.07 -13.62
N ASN A 62 14.48 -3.62 -14.58
CA ASN A 62 13.26 -4.39 -14.32
C ASN A 62 13.56 -5.70 -13.59
N ILE A 63 12.71 -6.07 -12.62
CA ILE A 63 12.89 -7.25 -11.77
C ILE A 63 11.70 -8.19 -11.91
N LEU A 64 11.97 -9.48 -12.11
CA LEU A 64 10.96 -10.54 -12.07
C LEU A 64 11.29 -11.52 -10.94
N ILE A 65 10.36 -11.66 -9.98
CA ILE A 65 10.55 -12.52 -8.80
C ILE A 65 9.59 -13.70 -8.85
N TYR A 66 10.12 -14.93 -8.80
CA TYR A 66 9.35 -16.16 -8.83
C TYR A 66 9.61 -17.04 -7.60
N GLY A 67 8.73 -18.00 -7.35
CA GLY A 67 8.86 -18.97 -6.25
C GLY A 67 7.51 -19.42 -5.69
N LYS A 68 7.51 -20.44 -4.83
CA LYS A 68 6.29 -21.01 -4.22
C LYS A 68 5.50 -19.96 -3.43
N THR A 69 4.20 -20.16 -3.27
CA THR A 69 3.34 -19.31 -2.40
C THR A 69 3.80 -19.38 -0.94
N GLY A 70 3.52 -18.35 -0.14
CA GLY A 70 3.93 -18.30 1.27
C GLY A 70 5.43 -18.08 1.53
N THR A 71 6.27 -17.99 0.49
CA THR A 71 7.72 -17.77 0.65
C THR A 71 8.10 -16.33 1.00
N GLY A 72 7.14 -15.40 1.09
CA GLY A 72 7.43 -14.02 1.50
C GLY A 72 7.85 -13.06 0.38
N LYS A 73 7.70 -13.45 -0.90
CA LYS A 73 7.99 -12.57 -2.05
C LYS A 73 7.32 -11.18 -1.92
N THR A 74 6.01 -11.18 -1.71
CA THR A 74 5.23 -9.94 -1.54
C THR A 74 5.68 -9.15 -0.31
N ALA A 75 6.05 -9.83 0.78
CA ALA A 75 6.51 -9.17 1.99
C ALA A 75 7.87 -8.49 1.77
N SER A 76 8.82 -9.18 1.12
CA SER A 76 10.14 -8.62 0.78
C SER A 76 10.05 -7.42 -0.15
N VAL A 77 9.26 -7.49 -1.22
CA VAL A 77 9.10 -6.37 -2.15
C VAL A 77 8.44 -5.17 -1.47
N ARG A 78 7.40 -5.40 -0.66
CA ARG A 78 6.72 -4.30 0.06
C ARG A 78 7.60 -3.66 1.12
N TYR A 79 8.51 -4.43 1.73
CA TYR A 79 9.52 -3.91 2.64
C TYR A 79 10.53 -3.03 1.90
N VAL A 80 11.16 -3.55 0.84
CA VAL A 80 12.14 -2.80 0.04
C VAL A 80 11.52 -1.54 -0.57
N GLY A 81 10.29 -1.62 -1.08
CA GLY A 81 9.58 -0.47 -1.63
C GLY A 81 9.35 0.64 -0.60
N ALA A 82 8.99 0.28 0.64
CA ALA A 82 8.83 1.27 1.71
C ALA A 82 10.18 1.90 2.11
N GLU A 83 11.24 1.10 2.18
CA GLU A 83 12.60 1.61 2.43
C GLU A 83 13.08 2.52 1.30
N LEU A 84 12.71 2.23 0.05
CA LEU A 84 13.02 3.08 -1.10
C LEU A 84 12.33 4.45 -1.00
N GLU A 85 11.05 4.49 -0.62
CA GLU A 85 10.31 5.74 -0.37
C GLU A 85 10.92 6.54 0.80
N ASN A 86 11.27 5.85 1.88
CA ASN A 86 11.94 6.47 3.03
C ASN A 86 13.31 7.05 2.65
N ALA A 87 14.12 6.30 1.90
CA ALA A 87 15.45 6.73 1.44
C ALA A 87 15.35 7.89 0.45
N SER A 88 14.34 7.89 -0.42
CA SER A 88 14.05 8.98 -1.36
C SER A 88 13.77 10.29 -0.63
N ALA A 89 12.97 10.25 0.45
CA ALA A 89 12.70 11.44 1.27
C ALA A 89 13.99 12.04 1.88
N LEU A 90 14.96 11.20 2.25
CA LEU A 90 16.26 11.63 2.80
C LEU A 90 17.22 12.13 1.71
N ALA A 91 17.20 11.52 0.53
CA ALA A 91 18.05 11.87 -0.61
C ALA A 91 17.58 13.13 -1.36
N GLY A 92 16.37 13.62 -1.07
CA GLY A 92 15.78 14.76 -1.76
C GLY A 92 15.27 14.44 -3.17
N THR A 93 15.11 13.17 -3.51
CA THR A 93 14.48 12.70 -4.76
C THR A 93 13.03 12.28 -4.50
N LYS A 94 12.15 12.36 -5.51
CA LYS A 94 10.74 11.94 -5.38
C LYS A 94 10.57 10.54 -5.99
N CYS A 95 10.62 9.50 -5.17
CA CYS A 95 10.29 8.13 -5.58
C CYS A 95 8.93 7.74 -5.00
N ARG A 96 8.05 7.17 -5.83
CA ARG A 96 6.73 6.68 -5.43
C ARG A 96 6.61 5.21 -5.80
N VAL A 97 6.17 4.38 -4.86
CA VAL A 97 5.99 2.95 -5.08
C VAL A 97 4.51 2.61 -5.16
N VAL A 98 4.07 2.20 -6.34
CA VAL A 98 2.70 1.77 -6.59
C VAL A 98 2.60 0.25 -6.48
N HIS A 99 1.77 -0.24 -5.56
CA HIS A 99 1.49 -1.67 -5.43
C HIS A 99 0.15 -2.03 -6.08
N LEU A 100 0.18 -2.97 -7.02
CA LEU A 100 -1.00 -3.49 -7.71
C LEU A 100 -1.10 -5.00 -7.47
N ASN A 101 -2.31 -5.47 -7.12
CA ASN A 101 -2.61 -6.89 -7.04
C ASN A 101 -3.42 -7.32 -8.27
N CYS A 102 -2.75 -7.96 -9.23
CA CYS A 102 -3.39 -8.42 -10.46
C CYS A 102 -4.34 -9.62 -10.27
N GLU A 103 -4.36 -10.25 -9.09
CA GLU A 103 -5.39 -11.24 -8.75
C GLU A 103 -6.75 -10.58 -8.45
N VAL A 104 -6.73 -9.32 -8.00
CA VAL A 104 -7.92 -8.51 -7.73
C VAL A 104 -8.26 -7.60 -8.91
N ILE A 105 -7.24 -7.09 -9.60
CA ILE A 105 -7.35 -6.22 -10.78
C ILE A 105 -6.91 -7.01 -12.01
N ASP A 106 -7.86 -7.64 -12.67
CA ASP A 106 -7.65 -8.71 -13.65
C ASP A 106 -7.79 -8.27 -15.12
N THR A 107 -8.08 -6.98 -15.37
CA THR A 107 -8.17 -6.44 -16.74
C THR A 107 -7.09 -5.42 -17.02
N GLN A 108 -6.58 -5.41 -18.24
CA GLN A 108 -5.56 -4.48 -18.70
C GLN A 108 -5.97 -3.02 -18.46
N TYR A 109 -7.23 -2.70 -18.75
CA TYR A 109 -7.78 -1.37 -18.51
C TYR A 109 -7.70 -0.96 -17.03
N ARG A 110 -8.17 -1.82 -16.12
CA ARG A 110 -8.17 -1.48 -14.68
C ARG A 110 -6.75 -1.37 -14.10
N VAL A 111 -5.78 -2.13 -14.60
CA VAL A 111 -4.37 -1.98 -14.21
C VAL A 111 -3.87 -0.58 -14.57
N LEU A 112 -4.10 -0.13 -15.81
CA LEU A 112 -3.69 1.20 -16.25
C LEU A 112 -4.43 2.32 -15.52
N ALA A 113 -5.74 2.18 -15.34
CA ALA A 113 -6.55 3.14 -14.59
C ALA A 113 -6.08 3.26 -13.14
N GLN A 114 -5.76 2.14 -12.49
CA GLN A 114 -5.25 2.16 -11.11
C GLN A 114 -3.87 2.80 -11.03
N ILE A 115 -2.97 2.54 -11.99
CA ILE A 115 -1.66 3.22 -12.06
C ILE A 115 -1.87 4.72 -12.19
N ALA A 116 -2.66 5.16 -13.16
CA ALA A 116 -2.89 6.59 -13.41
C ALA A 116 -3.51 7.29 -12.19
N ASN A 117 -4.57 6.71 -11.60
CA ASN A 117 -5.17 7.23 -10.36
C ASN A 117 -4.18 7.24 -9.18
N SER A 118 -3.24 6.29 -9.15
CA SER A 118 -2.21 6.22 -8.12
C SER A 118 -1.01 7.11 -8.39
N LEU A 119 -0.93 7.80 -9.52
CA LEU A 119 0.09 8.81 -9.81
C LEU A 119 -0.47 10.23 -9.61
N ASP A 120 -1.79 10.38 -9.69
CA ASP A 120 -2.45 11.65 -9.40
C ASP A 120 -2.19 12.06 -7.93
N ASP A 121 -1.80 13.32 -7.74
CA ASP A 121 -1.51 13.89 -6.42
C ASP A 121 -2.83 14.46 -5.88
N LEU A 122 -3.64 13.57 -5.26
CA LEU A 122 -4.98 13.90 -4.75
C LEU A 122 -5.00 15.08 -3.75
N ASP A 123 -3.87 15.36 -3.09
CA ASP A 123 -3.72 16.44 -2.12
C ASP A 123 -3.36 17.80 -2.76
N ALA A 124 -3.02 17.82 -4.06
CA ALA A 124 -2.67 19.06 -4.78
C ALA A 124 -3.89 19.83 -5.28
N HIS A 125 -5.07 19.19 -5.32
CA HIS A 125 -6.29 19.79 -5.83
C HIS A 125 -7.19 20.28 -4.68
N PRO A 126 -7.58 21.58 -4.67
CA PRO A 126 -8.61 22.09 -3.76
C PRO A 126 -9.91 21.27 -3.87
N SER A 127 -10.66 21.16 -2.77
CA SER A 127 -11.93 20.40 -2.69
C SER A 127 -12.95 20.75 -3.77
N ASP A 128 -12.82 21.94 -4.35
CA ASP A 128 -13.76 22.50 -5.32
C ASP A 128 -13.40 22.15 -6.77
N SER A 129 -12.23 21.56 -7.02
CA SER A 129 -11.80 21.18 -8.37
C SER A 129 -12.28 19.77 -8.72
N ALA A 130 -12.79 19.58 -9.93
CA ALA A 130 -13.25 18.28 -10.42
C ALA A 130 -12.09 17.26 -10.36
N ARG A 131 -12.26 16.20 -9.58
CA ARG A 131 -11.28 15.11 -9.50
C ARG A 131 -11.24 14.39 -10.85
N ASN A 132 -10.06 14.32 -11.48
CA ASN A 132 -9.83 13.51 -12.67
C ASN A 132 -9.65 12.04 -12.31
N LEU A 133 -10.58 11.47 -11.52
CA LEU A 133 -10.56 10.06 -11.19
C LEU A 133 -11.02 9.27 -12.41
N ILE A 134 -10.16 8.39 -12.89
CA ILE A 134 -10.47 7.47 -13.98
C ILE A 134 -11.35 6.34 -13.41
N PRO A 135 -12.61 6.19 -13.85
CA PRO A 135 -13.50 5.13 -13.41
C PRO A 135 -12.96 3.78 -13.81
N MET A 136 -13.28 2.77 -13.00
CA MET A 136 -12.93 1.38 -13.26
C MET A 136 -13.54 0.81 -14.55
N THR A 137 -14.50 1.50 -15.14
CA THR A 137 -15.26 1.11 -16.33
C THR A 137 -14.88 1.86 -17.61
N GLY A 138 -14.02 2.87 -17.56
CA GLY A 138 -13.85 3.80 -18.69
C GLY A 138 -14.50 5.16 -18.43
N TRP A 139 -13.93 6.20 -19.03
CA TRP A 139 -14.71 7.39 -19.36
C TRP A 139 -15.62 7.08 -20.56
N PRO A 140 -16.82 7.68 -20.62
CA PRO A 140 -17.62 7.67 -21.83
C PRO A 140 -16.83 8.23 -23.01
N THR A 141 -17.01 7.65 -24.19
CA THR A 141 -16.36 8.11 -25.44
C THR A 141 -16.58 9.60 -25.67
N ASP A 142 -17.78 10.10 -25.41
CA ASP A 142 -18.15 11.50 -25.57
C ASP A 142 -17.30 12.44 -24.69
N GLN A 143 -16.86 11.98 -23.51
CA GLN A 143 -16.03 12.77 -22.60
C GLN A 143 -14.55 12.83 -23.04
N VAL A 144 -14.08 11.85 -23.81
CA VAL A 144 -12.67 11.73 -24.22
C VAL A 144 -12.39 12.46 -25.54
N TYR A 145 -13.38 12.51 -26.44
CA TYR A 145 -13.23 13.06 -27.80
C TYR A 145 -13.87 14.45 -27.99
N THR A 146 -14.20 15.16 -26.90
CA THR A 146 -14.59 16.57 -26.94
C THR A 146 -13.37 17.46 -26.78
#